data_AF-A0A850Q994-F1
#
_entry.id   AF-A0A850Q994-F1
#
_cell.length_a   1.000
_cell.length_b   1.000
_cell.length_c   1.000
_cell.angle_alpha   90.00
_cell.angle_beta   90.00
_cell.angle_gamma   90.00
#
_symmetry.space_group_name_H-M   'P 1'
#
loop_
_entity.id
_entity.type
_entity.pdbx_description
1 polymer ?
#
loop_
_entity_poly.entity_id
_entity_poly.type
_entity_poly.pdbx_seq_one_letter_code
_entity_poly.pdbx_strand_id
1 'polypeptide(L)'
;MEQDMGLDDMSQNEKDILYAFHMIAESKEEADVHSEALRSHNTVRAMKHATYHRTLKRLLDQGFIQHAPQRKTGLYRLGATH
;
A
#
# COMPACT_ATOMS: atom_id res chain seq x y z
N MET A 1 17.06 -11.35 -17.92
CA MET A 1 15.92 -11.38 -16.96
C MET A 1 16.05 -10.12 -16.14
N GLU A 2 15.63 -9.03 -16.74
CA GLU A 2 15.82 -7.66 -16.28
C GLU A 2 14.76 -7.36 -15.22
N GLN A 3 15.16 -7.01 -14.01
CA GLN A 3 14.29 -6.26 -13.10
C GLN A 3 15.19 -5.31 -12.32
N ASP A 4 15.69 -4.31 -13.05
CA ASP A 4 16.39 -3.16 -12.52
C ASP A 4 15.44 -1.94 -12.56
N MET A 5 15.66 -0.98 -11.67
CA MET A 5 15.13 0.40 -11.67
C MET A 5 13.85 0.71 -10.88
N GLY A 6 13.91 0.52 -9.56
CA GLY A 6 12.88 0.83 -8.55
C GLY A 6 12.34 2.27 -8.41
N LEU A 7 12.41 3.15 -9.41
CA LEU A 7 11.78 4.48 -9.39
C LEU A 7 11.11 4.91 -10.72
N ASP A 8 11.37 4.22 -11.84
CA ASP A 8 10.53 4.20 -13.06
C ASP A 8 9.58 2.97 -13.07
N ASP A 9 9.96 1.94 -12.29
CA ASP A 9 9.34 0.62 -12.06
C ASP A 9 8.11 0.63 -11.13
N MET A 10 7.50 1.79 -10.81
CA MET A 10 6.24 1.79 -10.07
C MET A 10 5.13 1.25 -10.99
N SER A 11 4.87 -0.04 -10.84
CA SER A 11 3.86 -0.76 -11.60
C SER A 11 2.49 -0.12 -11.34
N GLN A 12 1.57 -0.20 -12.30
CA GLN A 12 0.21 0.32 -12.10
C GLN A 12 -0.40 -0.16 -10.78
N ASN A 13 -0.11 -1.40 -10.40
CA ASN A 13 -0.43 -2.02 -9.12
C ASN A 13 0.00 -1.23 -7.86
N GLU A 14 1.17 -0.58 -7.87
CA GLU A 14 1.66 0.22 -6.74
C GLU A 14 0.88 1.53 -6.62
N LYS A 15 0.67 2.19 -7.76
CA LYS A 15 -0.15 3.39 -7.85
C LYS A 15 -1.59 3.10 -7.45
N ASP A 16 -2.10 1.94 -7.83
CA ASP A 16 -3.43 1.44 -7.51
C ASP A 16 -3.62 1.26 -6.00
N ILE A 17 -2.65 0.59 -5.37
CA ILE A 17 -2.61 0.42 -3.91
C ILE A 17 -2.48 1.76 -3.21
N LEU A 18 -1.56 2.64 -3.62
CA LEU A 18 -1.41 3.96 -3.01
C LEU A 18 -2.64 4.83 -3.21
N TYR A 19 -3.28 4.78 -4.36
CA TYR A 19 -4.51 5.51 -4.64
C TYR A 19 -5.65 5.03 -3.74
N ALA A 20 -5.87 3.71 -3.66
CA ALA A 20 -6.85 3.13 -2.76
C ALA A 20 -6.53 3.47 -1.30
N PHE A 21 -5.24 3.47 -0.93
CA PHE A 21 -4.79 3.87 0.40
C PHE A 21 -5.15 5.32 0.70
N HIS A 22 -4.80 6.25 -0.19
CA HIS A 22 -5.11 7.68 -0.04
C HIS A 22 -6.61 7.92 0.07
N MET A 23 -7.45 7.28 -0.76
CA MET A 23 -8.91 7.41 -0.69
C MET A 23 -9.47 6.97 0.69
N ILE A 24 -8.95 5.86 1.23
CA ILE A 24 -9.36 5.36 2.55
C ILE A 24 -8.82 6.26 3.67
N ALA A 25 -7.58 6.73 3.54
CA ALA A 25 -6.94 7.63 4.50
C ALA A 25 -7.55 9.04 4.49
N GLU A 26 -8.06 9.53 3.36
CA GLU A 26 -8.84 10.78 3.27
C GLU A 26 -10.19 10.62 3.96
N SER A 27 -10.81 9.45 3.82
CA SER A 27 -12.12 9.14 4.40
C SER A 27 -12.06 8.94 5.92
N LYS A 28 -10.85 8.81 6.48
CA LYS A 28 -10.59 8.62 7.90
C LYS A 28 -9.86 9.85 8.41
N GLU A 29 -10.29 10.41 9.55
CA GLU A 29 -9.52 11.49 10.20
C GLU A 29 -8.11 11.02 10.62
N GLU A 30 -7.93 9.70 10.72
CA GLU A 30 -6.69 9.02 11.05
C GLU A 30 -6.01 8.47 9.78
N ALA A 31 -4.71 8.76 9.60
CA ALA A 31 -3.91 8.28 8.47
C ALA A 31 -3.61 6.76 8.51
N ASP A 32 -4.28 6.02 9.41
CA ASP A 32 -4.12 4.59 9.64
C ASP A 32 -5.16 3.81 8.82
N VAL A 33 -4.68 3.05 7.83
CA VAL A 33 -5.48 2.25 6.91
C VAL A 33 -5.31 0.75 7.21
N HIS A 34 -6.44 0.06 7.34
CA HIS A 34 -6.45 -1.39 7.50
C HIS A 34 -6.15 -2.09 6.17
N SER A 35 -5.27 -3.10 6.22
CA SER A 35 -4.98 -4.00 5.09
C SER A 35 -6.24 -4.59 4.45
N GLU A 36 -7.23 -4.90 5.29
CA GLU A 36 -8.50 -5.48 4.87
C GLU A 36 -9.38 -4.46 4.14
N ALA A 37 -9.43 -3.22 4.60
CA ALA A 37 -10.12 -2.13 3.91
C ALA A 37 -9.49 -1.88 2.52
N LEU A 38 -8.16 -1.88 2.47
CA LEU A 38 -7.41 -1.78 1.22
C LEU A 38 -7.74 -2.96 0.30
N ARG A 39 -7.76 -4.20 0.81
CA ARG A 39 -8.13 -5.40 0.02
C ARG A 39 -9.59 -5.42 -0.44
N SER A 40 -10.49 -4.75 0.27
CA SER A 40 -11.89 -4.62 -0.10
C SER A 40 -12.12 -3.58 -1.20
N HIS A 41 -11.17 -2.67 -1.42
CA HIS A 41 -11.26 -1.64 -2.43
C HIS A 41 -11.34 -2.24 -3.84
N ASN A 42 -12.20 -1.68 -4.72
CA ASN A 42 -12.50 -2.28 -6.03
C ASN A 42 -11.25 -2.44 -6.92
N THR A 43 -10.32 -1.51 -6.78
CA THR A 43 -9.08 -1.48 -7.54
C THR A 43 -8.10 -2.57 -7.06
N VAL A 44 -7.92 -2.69 -5.74
CA VAL A 44 -7.06 -3.70 -5.13
C VAL A 44 -7.67 -5.10 -5.19
N ARG A 45 -9.00 -5.25 -5.06
CA ARG A 45 -9.68 -6.57 -5.13
C ARG A 45 -9.53 -7.22 -6.50
N ALA A 46 -9.33 -6.42 -7.56
CA ALA A 46 -9.08 -6.92 -8.91
C ALA A 46 -7.67 -7.54 -9.03
N MET A 47 -6.77 -7.19 -8.11
CA MET A 47 -5.40 -7.72 -8.08
C MET A 47 -5.36 -9.13 -7.48
N LYS A 48 -4.51 -9.98 -8.06
CA LYS A 48 -4.24 -11.31 -7.48
C LYS A 48 -3.55 -11.16 -6.12
N HIS A 49 -3.88 -12.06 -5.19
CA HIS A 49 -3.27 -12.09 -3.84
C HIS A 49 -1.73 -12.08 -3.86
N ALA A 50 -1.11 -12.86 -4.75
CA ALA A 50 0.35 -12.92 -4.87
C ALA A 50 0.95 -11.57 -5.29
N THR A 51 0.27 -10.85 -6.19
CA THR A 51 0.68 -9.51 -6.62
C THR A 51 0.51 -8.51 -5.49
N TYR A 52 -0.64 -8.50 -4.82
CA TYR A 52 -0.90 -7.63 -3.68
C TYR A 52 0.18 -7.73 -2.60
N HIS A 53 0.52 -8.95 -2.17
CA HIS A 53 1.54 -9.13 -1.13
C HIS A 53 2.94 -8.70 -1.60
N ARG A 54 3.31 -8.94 -2.87
CA ARG A 54 4.59 -8.48 -3.42
C ARG A 54 4.65 -6.96 -3.47
N THR A 55 3.60 -6.33 -3.98
CA THR A 55 3.48 -4.88 -4.10
C THR A 55 3.49 -4.20 -2.73
N LEU A 56 2.69 -4.69 -1.79
CA LEU A 56 2.65 -4.20 -0.42
C LEU A 56 4.02 -4.31 0.26
N LYS A 57 4.72 -5.44 0.07
CA LYS A 57 6.07 -5.64 0.60
C LYS A 57 7.07 -4.64 0.01
N ARG A 58 7.00 -4.35 -1.30
CA ARG A 58 7.87 -3.34 -1.94
C ARG A 58 7.58 -1.94 -1.39
N LEU A 59 6.31 -1.56 -1.24
CA LEU A 59 5.93 -0.27 -0.67
C LEU A 59 6.39 -0.10 0.79
N LEU A 60 6.37 -1.19 1.58
CA LEU A 60 6.93 -1.22 2.94
C LEU A 60 8.45 -1.09 2.93
N ASP A 61 9.13 -1.82 2.04
CA ASP A 61 10.59 -1.82 1.91
C ASP A 61 11.12 -0.47 1.44
N GLN A 62 10.42 0.17 0.51
CA GLN A 62 10.73 1.53 0.04
C GLN A 62 10.31 2.63 1.02
N GLY A 63 9.58 2.31 2.09
CA GLY A 63 9.17 3.27 3.11
C GLY A 63 8.00 4.18 2.73
N PHE A 64 7.32 3.93 1.61
CA PHE A 64 6.10 4.66 1.23
C PHE A 64 4.94 4.40 2.20
N ILE A 65 4.87 3.19 2.75
CA ILE A 65 3.94 2.83 3.81
C ILE A 65 4.71 2.19 4.96
N GLN A 66 4.18 2.31 6.17
CA GLN A 66 4.78 1.73 7.37
C GLN A 66 3.70 1.10 8.23
N HIS A 67 4.08 0.15 9.09
CA HIS A 67 3.16 -0.40 10.07
C HIS A 67 2.75 0.69 11.08
N ALA A 68 1.45 0.78 11.38
CA ALA A 68 1.00 1.69 12.41
C ALA A 68 1.53 1.23 13.79
N PRO A 69 2.10 2.13 14.62
CA PRO A 69 2.66 1.77 15.92
C PRO A 69 1.56 1.42 16.95
N GLN A 70 0.31 1.80 16.71
CA GLN A 70 -0.83 1.35 17.51
C GLN A 70 -1.05 -0.15 17.25
N ARG A 71 -0.86 -0.96 18.29
CA ARG A 71 -0.87 -2.43 18.36
C ARG A 71 -2.14 -3.13 17.79
N LYS A 72 -2.43 -2.96 16.52
CA LYS A 72 -3.45 -3.70 15.76
C LYS A 72 -2.77 -4.23 14.51
N THR A 73 -2.49 -5.54 14.53
CA THR A 73 -1.99 -6.29 13.37
C THR A 73 -2.81 -5.94 12.14
N GLY A 74 -2.12 -5.54 11.05
CA GLY A 74 -2.78 -5.21 9.78
C GLY A 74 -3.23 -3.76 9.62
N LEU A 75 -2.78 -2.85 10.49
CA LEU A 75 -2.82 -1.41 10.22
C LEU A 75 -1.51 -0.93 9.58
N TYR A 76 -1.67 -0.08 8.57
CA TYR A 76 -0.60 0.59 7.87
C TYR A 76 -0.88 2.09 7.88
N ARG A 77 0.16 2.91 7.86
CA ARG A 77 0.08 4.35 7.67
C ARG A 77 0.99 4.78 6.55
N LEU A 78 0.69 5.91 5.91
CA LEU A 78 1.63 6.52 4.97
C LEU A 78 2.93 6.81 5.73
N GLY A 79 4.04 6.30 5.18
CA GLY A 79 5.36 6.70 5.62
C GLY A 79 5.52 8.16 5.24
N ALA A 80 5.82 9.02 6.21
CA ALA A 80 6.18 10.39 5.92
C ALA A 80 7.55 10.37 5.23
N THR A 81 7.56 10.20 3.91
CA THR A 81 8.75 10.44 3.10
C THR A 81 9.04 11.94 3.13
N HIS A 82 10.24 12.26 3.60
CA HIS A 82 10.82 13.61 3.68
C HIS A 82 11.07 14.20 2.29
#